data_AF-A0A6A2VB00-F1
#
_entry.id   AF-A0A6A2VB00-F1
#
_cell.length_a   1.000
_cell.length_b   1.000
_cell.length_c   1.000
_cell.angle_alpha   90.00
_cell.angle_beta   90.00
_cell.angle_gamma   90.00
#
_symmetry.space_group_name_H-M   'P 1'
#
loop_
_entity.id
_entity.type
_entity.pdbx_description
1 polymer ?
#
loop_
_entity_poly.entity_id
_entity_poly.type
_entity_poly.pdbx_seq_one_letter_code
_entity_poly.pdbx_strand_id
1 'polypeptide(L)'
;MADDLSDSGAENGDGLHFNDADLDAAMADFEREFDQTQQSEGQEDDFSQGEASFANDDTGTPTEQPDGQQSFEASFDDELQGLLGNKAKAAAIITRLTSAELLAAFCQLSDISAVCLDDPQGAVAVLRNLDGDSPEAAAKDLTTVVSGMPAILTVNRADKLEATLFLQGQAGDQFAPPILFASAAPFVEDLMLGITPLEDILADRKSFDSADLDHQQALAVLAKHTRFGRGNSSIS
;
A
#
# COMPACT_ATOMS: atom_id res chain seq x y z
N MET A 1 48.52 31.77 -47.62
CA MET A 1 47.36 31.43 -48.45
C MET A 1 46.27 30.99 -47.51
N ALA A 2 45.25 31.83 -47.39
CA ALA A 2 44.00 31.59 -46.68
C ALA A 2 43.07 30.72 -47.55
N ASP A 3 41.83 30.57 -47.06
CA ASP A 3 40.64 29.93 -47.64
C ASP A 3 40.45 28.45 -47.26
N ASP A 4 39.30 28.02 -46.74
CA ASP A 4 38.06 28.72 -46.41
C ASP A 4 37.22 27.80 -45.52
N LEU A 5 36.55 28.37 -44.51
CA LEU A 5 35.62 27.70 -43.62
C LEU A 5 34.22 27.81 -44.23
N SER A 6 33.74 26.75 -44.87
CA SER A 6 32.31 26.64 -45.22
C SER A 6 31.57 25.91 -44.11
N ASP A 7 31.12 26.70 -43.14
CA ASP A 7 30.01 26.41 -42.24
C ASP A 7 28.72 26.23 -43.06
N SER A 8 28.13 25.05 -43.00
CA SER A 8 26.79 24.78 -43.52
C SER A 8 25.99 24.00 -42.50
N GLY A 9 25.54 24.73 -41.49
CA GLY A 9 24.42 24.34 -40.64
C GLY A 9 23.19 24.02 -41.49
N ALA A 10 22.84 22.74 -41.55
CA ALA A 10 21.53 22.27 -41.98
C ALA A 10 20.79 21.78 -40.74
N GLU A 11 20.37 22.73 -39.91
CA GLU A 11 19.36 22.49 -38.89
C GLU A 11 18.02 22.29 -39.61
N ASN A 12 17.64 21.03 -39.80
CA ASN A 12 16.26 20.66 -40.11
C ASN A 12 15.40 20.98 -38.88
N GLY A 13 15.05 22.25 -38.71
CA GLY A 13 14.01 22.68 -37.82
C GLY A 13 12.67 22.43 -38.48
N ASP A 14 11.93 21.42 -38.01
CA ASP A 14 10.48 21.37 -38.11
C ASP A 14 9.90 22.61 -37.41
N GLY A 15 9.93 23.73 -38.12
CA GLY A 15 9.36 25.00 -37.69
C GLY A 15 7.89 25.01 -38.08
N LEU A 16 7.05 24.42 -37.22
CA LEU A 16 5.65 24.84 -37.12
C LEU A 16 5.66 26.35 -36.80
N HIS A 17 5.70 27.18 -37.84
CA HIS A 17 5.55 28.62 -37.72
C HIS A 17 4.10 28.87 -37.32
N PHE A 18 3.84 28.84 -36.01
CA PHE A 18 2.66 29.46 -35.43
C PHE A 18 2.75 30.94 -35.78
N ASN A 19 1.94 31.40 -36.73
CA ASN A 19 1.79 32.83 -36.95
C ASN A 19 1.02 33.40 -35.76
N ASP A 20 1.47 34.53 -35.22
CA ASP A 20 0.76 35.24 -34.13
C ASP A 20 -0.73 35.47 -34.47
N ALA A 21 -1.06 35.59 -35.75
CA ALA A 21 -2.44 35.70 -36.23
C ALA A 21 -3.31 34.46 -35.96
N ASP A 22 -2.74 33.25 -36.03
CA ASP A 22 -3.48 32.01 -35.75
C ASP A 22 -3.67 31.81 -34.24
N LEU A 23 -2.70 32.27 -33.42
CA LEU A 23 -2.79 32.27 -31.97
C LEU A 23 -3.85 33.26 -31.47
N ASP A 24 -3.88 34.48 -32.03
CA ASP A 24 -4.90 35.48 -31.73
C ASP A 24 -6.30 35.03 -32.13
N ALA A 25 -6.42 34.36 -33.29
CA ALA A 25 -7.69 33.80 -33.74
C ALA A 25 -8.20 32.71 -32.77
N ALA A 26 -7.32 31.83 -32.29
CA ALA A 26 -7.66 30.80 -31.32
C ALA A 26 -8.04 31.39 -29.95
N MET A 27 -7.32 32.41 -29.47
CA MET A 27 -7.67 33.11 -28.22
C MET A 27 -9.00 33.85 -28.31
N ALA A 28 -9.28 34.50 -29.44
CA ALA A 28 -10.55 35.21 -29.65
C ALA A 28 -11.75 34.26 -29.82
N ASP A 29 -11.53 33.01 -30.26
CA ASP A 29 -12.57 31.98 -30.30
C ASP A 29 -12.87 31.44 -28.89
N PHE A 30 -11.81 31.24 -28.09
CA PHE A 30 -11.92 30.83 -26.69
C PHE A 30 -12.63 31.88 -25.82
N GLU A 31 -12.32 33.18 -25.97
CA GLU A 31 -13.03 34.26 -25.27
C GLU A 31 -14.52 34.31 -25.64
N ARG A 32 -14.85 34.08 -26.92
CA ARG A 32 -16.25 34.03 -27.38
C ARG A 32 -17.03 32.86 -26.78
N GLU A 33 -16.38 31.71 -26.59
CA GLU A 33 -16.99 30.54 -25.95
C GLU A 33 -17.24 30.79 -24.46
N PHE A 34 -16.31 31.47 -23.77
CA PHE A 34 -16.46 31.83 -22.35
C PHE A 34 -17.56 32.88 -22.11
N ASP A 35 -17.66 33.90 -22.96
CA ASP A 35 -18.71 34.92 -22.89
C ASP A 35 -20.10 34.36 -23.26
N GLN A 36 -20.17 33.40 -24.19
CA GLN A 36 -21.41 32.72 -24.55
C GLN A 36 -21.94 31.83 -23.42
N THR A 37 -21.04 31.30 -22.58
CA THR A 37 -21.40 30.53 -21.38
C THR A 37 -21.97 31.44 -20.28
N GLN A 38 -21.44 32.65 -20.10
CA GLN A 38 -21.98 33.64 -19.15
C GLN A 38 -23.31 34.28 -19.57
N GLN A 39 -23.66 34.31 -20.87
CA GLN A 39 -24.96 34.82 -21.32
C GLN A 39 -26.09 33.79 -21.26
N SER A 40 -25.81 32.53 -20.96
CA SER A 40 -26.82 31.47 -20.84
C SER A 40 -27.25 31.18 -19.38
N GLU A 41 -26.62 31.79 -18.39
CA GLU A 41 -26.97 31.63 -16.96
C GLU A 41 -27.23 32.98 -16.31
N GLY A 42 -28.40 33.53 -16.59
CA GLY A 42 -28.95 34.70 -15.90
C GLY A 42 -30.22 34.33 -15.13
N GLN A 43 -30.07 33.66 -13.98
CA GLN A 43 -31.01 33.83 -12.85
C GLN A 43 -30.35 33.49 -11.51
N GLU A 44 -29.89 34.54 -10.81
CA GLU A 44 -29.96 34.81 -9.34
C GLU A 44 -29.52 33.66 -8.39
N ASP A 45 -28.48 33.78 -7.56
CA ASP A 45 -28.37 34.72 -6.43
C ASP A 45 -26.94 34.84 -5.85
N ASP A 46 -26.62 36.06 -5.40
CA ASP A 46 -25.88 36.50 -4.19
C ASP A 46 -25.00 35.47 -3.44
N PHE A 47 -23.69 35.71 -3.36
CA PHE A 47 -22.91 35.92 -2.10
C PHE A 47 -21.39 36.00 -2.35
N SER A 48 -20.86 37.21 -2.11
CA SER A 48 -19.56 37.60 -1.54
C SER A 48 -18.34 36.65 -1.56
N GLN A 49 -17.25 37.17 -2.14
CA GLN A 49 -15.87 36.83 -1.78
C GLN A 49 -15.60 36.96 -0.27
N GLY A 50 -15.10 35.88 0.31
CA GLY A 50 -14.41 35.84 1.60
C GLY A 50 -13.42 34.68 1.58
N GLU A 51 -12.13 35.00 1.65
CA GLU A 51 -11.03 34.05 1.65
C GLU A 51 -11.07 33.04 2.80
N ALA A 52 -10.46 31.88 2.54
CA ALA A 52 -9.92 30.90 3.46
C ALA A 52 -10.92 30.10 4.33
N SER A 53 -11.16 28.85 3.94
CA SER A 53 -11.13 27.64 4.79
C SER A 53 -11.47 26.42 3.94
N PHE A 54 -10.59 25.41 3.93
CA PHE A 54 -10.92 24.08 3.42
C PHE A 54 -11.90 23.44 4.41
N ALA A 55 -13.19 23.46 4.07
CA ALA A 55 -14.23 22.72 4.77
C ALA A 55 -14.92 21.82 3.74
N ASN A 56 -14.93 20.51 4.04
CA ASN A 56 -15.71 19.51 3.31
C ASN A 56 -17.17 19.97 3.18
N ASP A 57 -17.63 20.18 1.96
CA ASP A 57 -19.04 20.44 1.67
C ASP A 57 -19.74 19.09 1.40
N ASP A 58 -20.29 18.55 2.48
CA ASP A 58 -21.27 17.46 2.49
C ASP A 58 -22.63 18.06 2.07
N THR A 59 -22.86 18.22 0.76
CA THR A 59 -24.20 18.49 0.25
C THR A 59 -24.80 17.21 -0.31
N GLY A 60 -25.45 16.47 0.58
CA GLY A 60 -26.25 15.31 0.24
C GLY A 60 -27.39 15.64 -0.72
N THR A 61 -27.28 15.12 -1.93
CA THR A 61 -28.43 14.64 -2.71
C THR A 61 -28.17 13.17 -3.04
N PRO A 62 -29.00 12.22 -2.57
CA PRO A 62 -28.82 10.81 -2.88
C PRO A 62 -29.38 10.57 -4.29
N THR A 63 -28.60 10.96 -5.29
CA THR A 63 -28.74 10.40 -6.64
C THR A 63 -28.04 9.05 -6.62
N GLU A 64 -28.82 7.98 -6.82
CA GLU A 64 -28.33 6.63 -7.11
C GLU A 64 -27.36 6.70 -8.31
N GLN A 65 -26.09 6.92 -8.01
CA GLN A 65 -24.97 6.92 -8.94
C GLN A 65 -24.36 5.51 -8.93
N PRO A 66 -23.97 4.97 -10.09
CA PRO A 66 -23.58 3.58 -10.20
C PRO A 66 -22.29 3.32 -9.43
N ASP A 67 -22.25 2.23 -8.64
CA ASP A 67 -21.15 1.69 -7.82
C ASP A 67 -19.72 1.71 -8.42
N GLY A 68 -19.56 2.05 -9.70
CA GLY A 68 -18.27 2.08 -10.39
C GLY A 68 -17.42 3.32 -10.09
N GLN A 69 -17.99 4.53 -9.99
CA GLN A 69 -17.19 5.77 -9.97
C GLN A 69 -16.43 5.98 -8.64
N GLN A 70 -17.04 5.67 -7.50
CA GLN A 70 -16.40 5.78 -6.19
C GLN A 70 -15.25 4.78 -6.00
N SER A 71 -15.34 3.61 -6.65
CA SER A 71 -14.31 2.57 -6.59
C SER A 71 -13.02 3.00 -7.31
N PHE A 72 -13.14 3.75 -8.42
CA PHE A 72 -11.97 4.27 -9.15
C PHE A 72 -11.29 5.41 -8.39
N GLU A 73 -12.06 6.33 -7.80
CA GLU A 73 -11.49 7.42 -7.01
C GLU A 73 -10.79 6.90 -5.75
N ALA A 74 -11.37 5.90 -5.07
CA ALA A 74 -10.75 5.24 -3.92
C ALA A 74 -9.47 4.47 -4.28
N SER A 75 -9.44 3.80 -5.44
CA SER A 75 -8.23 3.11 -5.92
C SER A 75 -7.12 4.10 -6.29
N PHE A 76 -7.46 5.22 -6.92
CA PHE A 76 -6.48 6.25 -7.27
C PHE A 76 -5.95 6.98 -6.04
N ASP A 77 -6.80 7.26 -5.05
CA ASP A 77 -6.35 7.81 -3.77
C ASP A 77 -5.41 6.83 -3.04
N ASP A 78 -5.72 5.53 -3.00
CA ASP A 78 -4.83 4.52 -2.42
C ASP A 78 -3.45 4.48 -3.10
N GLU A 79 -3.40 4.59 -4.42
CA GLU A 79 -2.15 4.71 -5.18
C GLU A 79 -1.38 5.97 -4.83
N LEU A 80 -2.05 7.13 -4.73
CA LEU A 80 -1.41 8.38 -4.32
C LEU A 80 -0.90 8.32 -2.87
N GLN A 81 -1.69 7.79 -1.94
CA GLN A 81 -1.26 7.57 -0.56
C GLN A 81 -0.09 6.60 -0.50
N GLY A 82 -0.07 5.58 -1.36
CA GLY A 82 1.08 4.69 -1.56
C GLY A 82 2.33 5.43 -1.99
N LEU A 83 2.22 6.32 -2.99
CA LEU A 83 3.33 7.12 -3.49
C LEU A 83 3.85 8.11 -2.45
N LEU A 84 2.95 8.66 -1.63
CA LEU A 84 3.27 9.55 -0.52
C LEU A 84 3.82 8.78 0.69
N GLY A 85 3.72 7.46 0.72
CA GLY A 85 4.10 6.61 1.85
C GLY A 85 3.08 6.57 2.98
N ASN A 86 1.91 7.18 2.80
CA ASN A 86 0.85 7.28 3.80
C ASN A 86 -0.01 6.02 3.92
N LYS A 87 0.04 5.10 2.96
CA LYS A 87 -0.70 3.83 3.01
C LYS A 87 -0.02 2.75 2.20
N ALA A 88 -0.04 1.52 2.67
CA ALA A 88 0.42 0.35 1.92
C ALA A 88 -0.75 -0.30 1.17
N LYS A 89 -0.47 -0.81 -0.03
CA LYS A 89 -1.40 -1.63 -0.83
C LYS A 89 -1.55 -3.04 -0.23
N ALA A 90 -0.44 -3.56 0.32
CA ALA A 90 -0.42 -4.84 1.02
C ALA A 90 0.77 -4.86 2.00
N ALA A 91 0.62 -5.57 3.13
CA ALA A 91 1.72 -5.84 4.03
C ALA A 91 1.61 -7.22 4.69
N ALA A 92 2.74 -7.90 4.84
CA ALA A 92 2.80 -9.22 5.46
C ALA A 92 4.08 -9.39 6.28
N ILE A 93 3.96 -10.05 7.44
CA ILE A 93 5.07 -10.44 8.28
C ILE A 93 5.35 -11.93 8.06
N ILE A 94 6.52 -12.23 7.51
CA ILE A 94 6.99 -13.59 7.26
C ILE A 94 7.84 -14.03 8.45
N THR A 95 7.51 -15.18 9.03
CA THR A 95 8.26 -15.75 10.15
C THR A 95 8.71 -17.17 9.81
N ARG A 96 9.62 -17.72 10.63
CA ARG A 96 10.03 -19.13 10.54
C ARG A 96 9.25 -20.03 11.51
N LEU A 97 8.11 -19.55 12.01
CA LEU A 97 7.23 -20.36 12.86
C LEU A 97 6.57 -21.47 12.05
N THR A 98 6.44 -22.64 12.65
CA THR A 98 5.76 -23.78 12.02
C THR A 98 4.25 -23.77 12.21
N SER A 99 3.70 -22.75 12.88
CA SER A 99 2.28 -22.68 13.26
C SER A 99 1.76 -21.26 13.18
N ALA A 100 0.72 -21.08 12.38
CA ALA A 100 -0.03 -19.85 12.22
C ALA A 100 -0.93 -19.56 13.42
N GLU A 101 -1.43 -20.59 14.12
CA GLU A 101 -2.13 -20.41 15.40
C GLU A 101 -1.22 -19.74 16.44
N LEU A 102 0.04 -20.19 16.52
CA LEU A 102 1.03 -19.59 17.40
C LEU A 102 1.38 -18.16 16.98
N LEU A 103 1.52 -17.90 15.68
CA LEU A 103 1.75 -16.55 15.17
C LEU A 103 0.57 -15.63 15.48
N ALA A 104 -0.67 -16.07 15.26
CA ALA A 104 -1.89 -15.32 15.58
C ALA A 104 -1.97 -14.97 17.07
N ALA A 105 -1.59 -15.90 17.95
CA ALA A 105 -1.49 -15.62 19.38
C ALA A 105 -0.45 -14.55 19.70
N PHE A 106 0.73 -14.56 19.04
CA PHE A 106 1.72 -13.50 19.21
C PHE A 106 1.24 -12.15 18.67
N CYS A 107 0.56 -12.13 17.52
CA CYS A 107 -0.07 -10.94 16.97
C CYS A 107 -1.09 -10.37 17.96
N GLN A 108 -1.94 -11.22 18.54
CA GLN A 108 -2.91 -10.80 19.54
C GLN A 108 -2.27 -10.26 20.83
N LEU A 109 -1.18 -10.85 21.30
CA LEU A 109 -0.43 -10.34 22.46
C LEU A 109 0.31 -9.02 22.18
N SER A 110 0.53 -8.70 20.90
CA SER A 110 1.21 -7.49 20.46
C SER A 110 0.23 -6.43 19.93
N ASP A 111 -1.09 -6.63 20.12
CA ASP A 111 -2.16 -5.77 19.59
C ASP A 111 -2.10 -5.57 18.05
N ILE A 112 -1.62 -6.57 17.32
CA ILE A 112 -1.50 -6.55 15.85
C ILE A 112 -2.72 -7.23 15.24
N SER A 113 -3.46 -6.49 14.42
CA SER A 113 -4.58 -7.03 13.63
C SER A 113 -4.09 -7.70 12.36
N ALA A 114 -4.12 -9.03 12.33
CA ALA A 114 -3.61 -9.82 11.22
C ALA A 114 -4.33 -11.15 11.04
N VAL A 115 -4.33 -11.65 9.80
CA VAL A 115 -4.69 -13.04 9.48
C VAL A 115 -3.43 -13.85 9.28
N CYS A 116 -3.26 -14.89 10.08
CA CYS A 116 -2.11 -15.77 10.01
C CYS A 116 -2.41 -17.01 9.17
N LEU A 117 -1.48 -17.37 8.31
CA LEU A 117 -1.57 -18.49 7.37
C LEU A 117 -0.39 -19.43 7.57
N ASP A 118 -0.68 -20.73 7.55
CA ASP A 118 0.33 -21.78 7.61
C ASP A 118 0.95 -22.00 6.22
N ASP A 119 2.27 -22.15 6.18
CA ASP A 119 3.01 -22.55 4.99
C ASP A 119 4.26 -23.38 5.37
N PRO A 120 4.69 -24.33 4.52
CA PRO A 120 5.93 -25.09 4.75
C PRO A 120 7.19 -24.22 4.92
N GLN A 121 7.25 -23.03 4.34
CA GLN A 121 8.38 -22.09 4.51
C GLN A 121 8.30 -21.28 5.81
N GLY A 122 7.17 -21.33 6.50
CA GLY A 122 6.91 -20.65 7.76
C GLY A 122 5.58 -19.89 7.75
N ALA A 123 5.04 -19.64 8.94
CA ALA A 123 3.80 -18.92 9.09
C ALA A 123 3.95 -17.45 8.70
N VAL A 124 2.93 -16.93 8.03
CA VAL A 124 2.88 -15.55 7.54
C VAL A 124 1.66 -14.87 8.15
N ALA A 125 1.83 -13.66 8.67
CA ALA A 125 0.75 -12.81 9.15
C ALA A 125 0.47 -11.69 8.13
N VAL A 126 -0.69 -11.73 7.49
CA VAL A 126 -1.16 -10.67 6.59
C VAL A 126 -1.79 -9.57 7.42
N LEU A 127 -1.25 -8.36 7.33
CA LEU A 127 -1.65 -7.22 8.16
C LEU A 127 -2.89 -6.54 7.60
N ARG A 128 -3.80 -6.11 8.48
CA ARG A 128 -5.01 -5.37 8.08
C ARG A 128 -4.83 -3.86 8.13
N ASN A 129 -4.08 -3.38 9.11
CA ASN A 129 -3.76 -1.97 9.21
C ASN A 129 -2.55 -1.66 8.32
N LEU A 130 -2.81 -0.91 7.26
CA LEU A 130 -1.84 -0.56 6.22
C LEU A 130 -1.51 0.94 6.23
N ASP A 131 -2.04 1.70 7.19
CA ASP A 131 -1.91 3.15 7.22
C ASP A 131 -0.56 3.58 7.80
N GLY A 132 0.09 4.54 7.13
CA GLY A 132 1.37 5.12 7.52
C GLY A 132 2.42 4.05 7.82
N ASP A 133 3.10 4.18 8.97
CA ASP A 133 4.11 3.24 9.45
C ASP A 133 3.53 2.10 10.33
N SER A 134 2.22 1.86 10.28
CA SER A 134 1.57 0.82 11.09
C SER A 134 2.13 -0.59 10.82
N PRO A 135 2.43 -0.99 9.57
CA PRO A 135 3.07 -2.28 9.31
C PRO A 135 4.46 -2.43 9.94
N GLU A 136 5.26 -1.36 9.92
CA GLU A 136 6.59 -1.28 10.50
C GLU A 136 6.53 -1.33 12.03
N ALA A 137 5.55 -0.63 12.63
CA ALA A 137 5.26 -0.71 14.05
C ALA A 137 4.86 -2.13 14.46
N ALA A 138 3.99 -2.79 13.70
CA ALA A 138 3.57 -4.17 13.96
C ALA A 138 4.76 -5.14 13.95
N ALA A 139 5.65 -5.06 12.96
CA ALA A 139 6.85 -5.92 12.91
C ALA A 139 7.81 -5.65 14.09
N LYS A 140 7.95 -4.37 14.47
CA LYS A 140 8.74 -3.97 15.63
C LYS A 140 8.17 -4.53 16.94
N ASP A 141 6.86 -4.38 17.14
CA ASP A 141 6.19 -4.82 18.36
C ASP A 141 6.23 -6.34 18.47
N LEU A 142 5.92 -7.06 17.39
CA LEU A 142 6.00 -8.51 17.33
C LEU A 142 7.39 -9.04 17.74
N THR A 143 8.45 -8.48 17.14
CA THR A 143 9.83 -8.92 17.41
C THR A 143 10.37 -8.44 18.76
N THR A 144 9.71 -7.45 19.39
CA THR A 144 10.02 -6.99 20.76
C THR A 144 9.33 -7.88 21.80
N VAL A 145 8.03 -8.14 21.63
CA VAL A 145 7.23 -9.00 22.51
C VAL A 145 7.76 -10.44 22.48
N VAL A 146 8.14 -10.91 21.29
CA VAL A 146 8.67 -12.26 21.10
C VAL A 146 10.18 -12.22 20.98
N SER A 147 10.84 -12.06 22.13
CA SER A 147 12.29 -11.86 22.21
C SER A 147 13.07 -12.94 21.43
N GLY A 148 13.85 -12.51 20.44
CA GLY A 148 14.77 -13.38 19.69
C GLY A 148 14.17 -14.04 18.44
N MET A 149 12.90 -13.77 18.11
CA MET A 149 12.32 -14.22 16.85
C MET A 149 12.60 -13.22 15.73
N PRO A 150 13.31 -13.61 14.65
CA PRO A 150 13.37 -12.81 13.44
C PRO A 150 12.02 -12.83 12.72
N ALA A 151 11.66 -11.69 12.15
CA ALA A 151 10.55 -11.58 11.23
C ALA A 151 10.96 -10.70 10.05
N ILE A 152 10.50 -11.03 8.84
CA ILE A 152 10.69 -10.18 7.67
C ILE A 152 9.36 -9.49 7.40
N LEU A 153 9.34 -8.17 7.44
CA LEU A 153 8.20 -7.38 7.02
C LEU A 153 8.32 -7.10 5.53
N THR A 154 7.29 -7.45 4.77
CA THR A 154 7.14 -7.08 3.37
C THR A 154 6.01 -6.07 3.25
N VAL A 155 6.27 -4.94 2.61
CA VAL A 155 5.29 -3.87 2.38
C VAL A 155 5.30 -3.53 0.89
N ASN A 156 4.12 -3.44 0.29
CA ASN A 156 3.93 -2.84 -1.03
C ASN A 156 3.37 -1.43 -0.86
N ARG A 157 4.15 -0.40 -1.20
CA ARG A 157 3.68 1.00 -1.27
C ARG A 157 3.74 1.45 -2.72
N ALA A 158 2.59 1.64 -3.36
CA ALA A 158 2.49 2.04 -4.77
C ALA A 158 3.41 1.24 -5.72
N ASP A 159 3.28 -0.08 -5.70
CA ASP A 159 4.06 -1.05 -6.49
C ASP A 159 5.56 -1.08 -6.21
N LYS A 160 6.02 -0.35 -5.18
CA LYS A 160 7.34 -0.49 -4.60
C LYS A 160 7.29 -1.50 -3.46
N LEU A 161 7.91 -2.65 -3.71
CA LEU A 161 8.06 -3.70 -2.71
C LEU A 161 9.32 -3.49 -1.87
N GLU A 162 9.12 -3.42 -0.57
CA GLU A 162 10.18 -3.34 0.42
C GLU A 162 10.10 -4.54 1.36
N ALA A 163 11.22 -5.20 1.61
CA ALA A 163 11.31 -6.36 2.47
C ALA A 163 12.42 -6.16 3.50
N THR A 164 12.07 -5.99 4.77
CA THR A 164 13.01 -5.58 5.83
C THR A 164 13.04 -6.62 6.94
N LEU A 165 14.23 -7.07 7.33
CA LEU A 165 14.42 -7.93 8.50
C LEU A 165 14.22 -7.12 9.79
N PHE A 166 13.40 -7.63 10.70
CA PHE A 166 13.27 -7.12 12.06
C PHE A 166 13.83 -8.12 13.06
N LEU A 167 14.64 -7.61 13.99
CA LEU A 167 15.24 -8.35 15.09
C LEU A 167 15.15 -7.51 16.36
N GLN A 168 14.48 -8.02 17.39
CA GLN A 168 14.35 -7.35 18.69
C GLN A 168 13.85 -5.89 18.58
N GLY A 169 12.87 -5.66 17.71
CA GLY A 169 12.31 -4.34 17.47
C GLY A 169 13.19 -3.38 16.67
N GLN A 170 14.28 -3.87 16.07
CA GLN A 170 15.17 -3.08 15.21
C GLN A 170 15.06 -3.53 13.76
N ALA A 171 14.93 -2.57 12.85
CA ALA A 171 15.07 -2.81 11.41
C ALA A 171 16.54 -3.11 11.07
N GLY A 172 16.75 -4.14 10.27
CA GLY A 172 18.05 -4.62 9.83
C GLY A 172 18.15 -4.63 8.31
N ASP A 173 18.69 -5.73 7.77
CA ASP A 173 18.94 -5.86 6.33
C ASP A 173 17.65 -5.83 5.50
N GLN A 174 17.73 -5.18 4.34
CA GLN A 174 16.67 -5.16 3.34
C GLN A 174 16.97 -6.18 2.24
N PHE A 175 15.95 -6.95 1.84
CA PHE A 175 16.06 -7.97 0.80
C PHE A 175 15.48 -7.48 -0.51
N ALA A 176 16.12 -7.86 -1.61
CA ALA A 176 15.51 -7.69 -2.92
C ALA A 176 14.29 -8.62 -3.05
N PRO A 177 13.17 -8.18 -3.67
CA PRO A 177 11.95 -8.99 -3.79
C PRO A 177 12.19 -10.40 -4.37
N PRO A 178 13.01 -10.60 -5.43
CA PRO A 178 13.26 -11.96 -5.95
C PRO A 178 13.92 -12.90 -4.93
N ILE A 179 14.78 -12.37 -4.04
CA ILE A 179 15.45 -13.17 -3.01
C ILE A 179 14.44 -13.54 -1.92
N LEU A 180 13.59 -12.59 -1.53
CA LEU A 180 12.52 -12.84 -0.57
C LEU A 180 11.59 -13.95 -1.07
N PHE A 181 11.01 -13.78 -2.26
CA PHE A 181 9.99 -14.69 -2.81
C PHE A 181 10.52 -16.10 -3.05
N ALA A 182 11.81 -16.26 -3.36
CA ALA A 182 12.44 -17.58 -3.44
C ALA A 182 12.45 -18.35 -2.11
N SER A 183 12.29 -17.66 -0.98
CA SER A 183 12.35 -18.23 0.37
C SER A 183 11.04 -18.11 1.18
N ALA A 184 10.08 -17.33 0.68
CA ALA A 184 8.78 -17.11 1.30
C ALA A 184 7.73 -18.09 0.76
N ALA A 185 6.53 -18.05 1.35
CA ALA A 185 5.39 -18.80 0.86
C ALA A 185 4.96 -18.29 -0.53
N PRO A 186 4.60 -19.16 -1.50
CA PRO A 186 4.28 -18.72 -2.87
C PRO A 186 3.16 -17.68 -2.95
N PHE A 187 2.16 -17.79 -2.07
CA PHE A 187 1.03 -16.85 -2.05
C PHE A 187 1.43 -15.45 -1.63
N VAL A 188 2.57 -15.26 -0.97
CA VAL A 188 3.04 -13.94 -0.56
C VAL A 188 3.40 -13.11 -1.78
N GLU A 189 3.99 -13.73 -2.80
CA GLU A 189 4.27 -13.05 -4.06
C GLU A 189 2.96 -12.58 -4.72
N ASP A 190 1.99 -13.50 -4.88
CA ASP A 190 0.70 -13.18 -5.48
C ASP A 190 -0.06 -12.09 -4.71
N LEU A 191 -0.04 -12.15 -3.37
CA LEU A 191 -0.65 -11.17 -2.49
C LEU A 191 0.03 -9.81 -2.61
N MET A 192 1.37 -9.78 -2.56
CA MET A 192 2.15 -8.54 -2.62
C MET A 192 2.05 -7.87 -3.97
N LEU A 193 1.92 -8.63 -5.05
CA LEU A 193 1.70 -8.10 -6.41
C LEU A 193 0.23 -7.76 -6.69
N GLY A 194 -0.69 -8.14 -5.80
CA GLY A 194 -2.13 -7.96 -6.01
C GLY A 194 -2.72 -8.83 -7.12
N ILE A 195 -2.06 -9.96 -7.44
CA ILE A 195 -2.53 -10.93 -8.44
C ILE A 195 -3.70 -11.74 -7.87
N THR A 196 -3.57 -12.17 -6.63
CA THR A 196 -4.60 -12.95 -5.92
C THR A 196 -5.02 -12.18 -4.67
N PRO A 197 -6.31 -11.82 -4.52
CA PRO A 197 -6.78 -11.10 -3.36
C PRO A 197 -6.75 -11.99 -2.11
N LEU A 198 -6.76 -11.36 -0.93
CA LEU A 198 -6.63 -12.10 0.33
C LEU A 198 -7.77 -13.11 0.51
N GLU A 199 -9.01 -12.74 0.22
CA GLU A 199 -10.19 -13.61 0.34
C GLU A 199 -10.06 -14.94 -0.40
N ASP A 200 -9.48 -14.93 -1.61
CA ASP A 200 -9.27 -16.13 -2.41
C ASP A 200 -8.18 -17.01 -1.78
N ILE A 201 -7.13 -16.39 -1.23
CA ILE A 201 -6.08 -17.11 -0.48
C ILE A 201 -6.65 -17.76 0.79
N LEU A 202 -7.59 -17.08 1.46
CA LEU A 202 -8.24 -17.58 2.68
C LEU A 202 -9.25 -18.70 2.40
N ALA A 203 -9.90 -18.71 1.24
CA ALA A 203 -10.88 -19.73 0.88
C ALA A 203 -10.26 -21.14 0.79
N ASP A 204 -9.02 -21.22 0.32
CA ASP A 204 -8.32 -22.48 0.07
C ASP A 204 -7.44 -22.96 1.24
N ARG A 205 -7.33 -22.16 2.31
CA ARG A 205 -6.32 -22.39 3.36
C ARG A 205 -6.90 -22.25 4.75
N LYS A 206 -6.32 -23.00 5.69
CA LYS A 206 -6.60 -22.79 7.09
C LYS A 206 -5.94 -21.48 7.54
N SER A 207 -6.76 -20.54 7.97
CA SER A 207 -6.34 -19.26 8.52
C SER A 207 -6.65 -19.16 10.01
N PHE A 208 -5.91 -18.30 10.69
CA PHE A 208 -6.11 -17.97 12.10
C PHE A 208 -6.12 -16.46 12.23
N ASP A 209 -7.26 -15.92 12.64
CA ASP A 209 -7.37 -14.50 12.92
C ASP A 209 -6.80 -14.20 14.31
N SER A 210 -6.01 -13.14 14.44
CA SER A 210 -5.64 -12.64 15.75
C SER A 210 -6.88 -12.19 16.54
N ALA A 211 -7.89 -11.62 15.87
CA ALA A 211 -9.11 -11.12 16.49
C ALA A 211 -10.02 -12.23 17.07
N ASP A 212 -9.84 -13.49 16.64
CA ASP A 212 -10.59 -14.63 17.18
C ASP A 212 -10.09 -15.07 18.56
N LEU A 213 -8.89 -14.61 18.95
CA LEU A 213 -8.25 -14.98 20.20
C LEU A 213 -8.43 -13.88 21.25
N ASP A 214 -8.90 -14.24 22.43
CA ASP A 214 -8.73 -13.38 23.61
C ASP A 214 -7.30 -13.52 24.19
N HIS A 215 -6.90 -12.58 25.05
CA HIS A 215 -5.57 -12.58 25.66
C HIS A 215 -5.26 -13.89 26.43
N GLN A 216 -6.25 -14.49 27.08
CA GLN A 216 -6.07 -15.74 27.84
C GLN A 216 -5.93 -16.95 26.90
N GLN A 217 -6.69 -16.99 25.82
CA GLN A 217 -6.61 -17.99 24.76
C GLN A 217 -5.27 -17.92 24.04
N ALA A 218 -4.79 -16.72 23.72
CA ALA A 218 -3.46 -16.50 23.16
C ALA A 218 -2.39 -17.10 24.09
N LEU A 219 -2.39 -16.75 25.38
CA LEU A 219 -1.49 -17.35 26.37
C LEU A 219 -1.60 -18.89 26.44
N ALA A 220 -2.80 -19.44 26.30
CA ALA A 220 -3.00 -20.89 26.29
C ALA A 220 -2.38 -21.54 25.04
N VAL A 221 -2.46 -20.91 23.86
CA VAL A 221 -1.77 -21.36 22.64
C VAL A 221 -0.26 -21.36 22.85
N LEU A 222 0.32 -20.27 23.39
CA LEU A 222 1.75 -20.23 23.72
C LEU A 222 2.14 -21.36 24.69
N ALA A 223 1.33 -21.63 25.71
CA ALA A 223 1.60 -22.69 26.68
C ALA A 223 1.62 -24.09 26.02
N LYS A 224 0.73 -24.36 25.05
CA LYS A 224 0.73 -25.62 24.27
C LYS A 224 2.03 -25.78 23.48
N HIS A 225 2.48 -24.73 22.81
CA HIS A 225 3.66 -24.77 21.93
C HIS A 225 4.99 -24.73 22.70
N THR A 226 5.07 -24.01 23.83
CA THR A 226 6.27 -23.99 24.69
C THR A 226 6.48 -25.30 25.46
N ARG A 227 5.40 -26.01 25.78
CA ARG A 227 5.46 -27.32 26.44
C ARG A 227 6.01 -28.41 25.51
N PHE A 228 5.78 -28.27 24.20
CA PHE A 228 6.30 -29.20 23.18
C PHE A 228 7.83 -29.13 23.04
N GLY A 229 8.45 -27.98 23.35
CA GLY A 229 9.92 -27.81 23.34
C GLY A 229 10.64 -28.29 24.61
N ARG A 230 9.92 -28.74 25.65
CA ARG A 230 10.48 -29.04 26.98
C ARG A 230 10.41 -30.50 27.42
N GLY A 231 10.07 -31.43 26.52
CA GLY A 231 9.98 -32.86 26.84
C GLY A 231 10.69 -33.73 25.83
N ASN A 232 11.99 -34.03 26.04
CA ASN A 232 12.52 -35.40 26.06
C ASN A 232 14.02 -35.50 26.42
N SER A 233 14.56 -34.69 27.34
CA SER A 233 15.91 -34.91 27.86
C SER A 233 15.90 -35.86 29.06
N SER A 234 15.35 -37.08 28.92
CA SER A 234 15.78 -38.17 29.78
C SER A 234 16.98 -38.83 29.10
N ILE A 235 18.16 -38.35 29.42
CA ILE A 235 19.39 -39.13 29.28
C ILE A 235 19.18 -40.40 30.11
N SER A 236 19.16 -41.55 29.44
CA SER A 236 19.34 -42.88 30.02
C SER A 236 20.74 -43.36 29.72
#